data_AF-A0A4R3YRF5-F1
#
_entry.id   AF-A0A4R3YRF5-F1
#
_cell.length_a   1.000
_cell.length_b   1.000
_cell.length_c   1.000
_cell.angle_alpha   90.00
_cell.angle_beta   90.00
_cell.angle_gamma   90.00
#
_symmetry.space_group_name_H-M   'P 1'
#
loop_
_entity.id
_entity.type
_entity.pdbx_description
1 polymer ?
#
loop_
_entity_poly.entity_id
_entity_poly.type
_entity_poly.pdbx_seq_one_letter_code
_entity_poly.pdbx_strand_id
1 'polypeptide(L)'
;MRSRLLAPTDEITNIALEINRRLIFRGPWFFQLKRDASGHWKLLEIAARVAGSMVSHRAQGINLPLLTVLDIKGYEVNARANPGIELVDRFVATKFDFGMEFETAYFDLDDTLIINGSAVPVAIAFVYLMIQQGKRVVLITRHAFDLNETLARTRISASLFDEIIHITDGSSKADHIQGQSIFIDNHYPERLAVSQRHGIPVFDVDALEFFTR
;
A
#
# COMPACT_ATOMS: atom_id res chain seq x y z
N MET A 1 -2.38 1.54 -16.23
CA MET A 1 -2.65 0.57 -17.32
C MET A 1 -3.49 -0.57 -16.77
N ARG A 2 -4.67 -0.80 -17.35
CA ARG A 2 -5.63 -1.84 -16.94
C ARG A 2 -5.45 -3.11 -17.77
N SER A 3 -5.54 -4.28 -17.16
CA SER A 3 -5.46 -5.57 -17.85
C SER A 3 -6.51 -6.52 -17.31
N ARG A 4 -7.25 -7.17 -18.20
CA ARG A 4 -8.22 -8.22 -17.85
C ARG A 4 -7.64 -9.58 -18.21
N LEU A 5 -7.83 -10.55 -17.34
CA LEU A 5 -7.50 -11.94 -17.60
C LEU A 5 -8.64 -12.58 -18.38
N LEU A 6 -8.28 -13.23 -19.49
CA LEU A 6 -9.23 -13.89 -20.38
C LEU A 6 -8.84 -15.37 -20.47
N ALA A 7 -9.84 -16.24 -20.51
CA ALA A 7 -9.60 -17.63 -20.86
C ALA A 7 -9.07 -17.71 -22.30
N PRO A 8 -8.04 -18.53 -22.57
CA PRO A 8 -7.56 -18.73 -23.94
C PRO A 8 -8.65 -19.42 -24.76
N THR A 9 -8.85 -18.97 -26.00
CA THR A 9 -9.67 -19.69 -26.97
C THR A 9 -8.89 -20.88 -27.54
N ASP A 10 -9.56 -21.81 -28.21
CA ASP A 10 -8.90 -22.96 -28.85
C ASP A 10 -7.79 -22.53 -29.82
N GLU A 11 -8.01 -21.46 -30.58
CA GLU A 11 -6.99 -20.89 -31.48
C GLU A 11 -5.74 -20.44 -30.72
N ILE A 12 -5.89 -19.74 -29.59
CA ILE A 12 -4.78 -19.29 -28.75
C ILE A 12 -4.05 -20.50 -28.14
N THR A 13 -4.81 -21.49 -27.67
CA THR A 13 -4.28 -22.74 -27.11
C THR A 13 -3.46 -23.50 -28.16
N ASN A 14 -3.95 -23.61 -29.40
CA ASN A 14 -3.26 -24.27 -30.49
C ASN A 14 -1.93 -23.58 -30.84
N ILE A 15 -1.89 -22.25 -30.84
CA ILE A 15 -0.63 -21.50 -31.04
C ILE A 15 0.37 -21.83 -29.92
N ALA A 16 -0.07 -21.84 -28.66
CA ALA A 16 0.80 -22.16 -27.52
C ALA A 16 1.36 -23.59 -27.59
N LEU A 17 0.52 -24.57 -27.97
CA LEU A 17 0.94 -25.96 -28.14
C LEU A 17 1.95 -26.14 -29.27
N GLU A 18 1.75 -25.47 -30.42
CA GLU A 18 2.68 -25.55 -31.54
C GLU A 18 4.04 -24.91 -31.21
N ILE A 19 4.05 -23.84 -30.41
CA ILE A 19 5.28 -23.25 -29.87
C ILE A 19 6.03 -24.27 -29.00
N ASN A 20 5.35 -24.89 -28.03
CA ASN A 20 5.94 -25.91 -27.14
C ASN A 20 6.38 -27.18 -27.87
N ARG A 21 5.78 -27.51 -29.02
CA ARG A 21 6.21 -28.64 -29.85
C ARG A 21 7.56 -28.38 -30.52
N ARG A 22 7.87 -27.12 -30.83
CA ARG A 22 9.11 -26.72 -31.54
C ARG A 22 10.21 -26.25 -30.60
N LEU A 23 9.85 -25.70 -29.45
CA LEU A 23 10.77 -25.09 -28.50
C LEU A 23 10.57 -25.70 -27.11
N ILE A 24 11.69 -26.04 -26.47
CA ILE A 24 11.71 -26.52 -25.08
C ILE A 24 12.12 -25.36 -24.19
N PHE A 25 11.21 -24.94 -23.30
CA PHE A 25 11.47 -23.88 -22.33
C PHE A 25 11.75 -24.47 -20.95
N ARG A 26 12.67 -23.85 -20.22
CA ARG A 26 12.82 -24.02 -18.78
C ARG A 26 12.71 -22.66 -18.10
N GLY A 27 11.77 -22.54 -17.17
CA GLY A 27 11.40 -21.25 -16.57
C GLY A 27 10.30 -20.50 -17.33
N PRO A 28 10.02 -19.24 -16.95
CA PRO A 28 8.90 -18.47 -17.46
C PRO A 28 9.15 -18.03 -18.89
N TRP A 29 8.14 -18.21 -19.71
CA TRP A 29 8.09 -17.70 -21.07
C TRP A 29 6.69 -17.17 -21.35
N PHE A 30 6.57 -16.37 -22.39
CA PHE A 30 5.29 -15.93 -22.91
C PHE A 30 5.33 -15.83 -24.42
N PHE A 31 4.14 -15.71 -24.98
CA PHE A 31 3.94 -15.27 -26.34
C PHE A 31 2.91 -14.13 -26.35
N GLN A 32 3.05 -13.22 -27.29
CA GLN A 32 2.13 -12.09 -27.45
C GLN A 32 1.37 -12.23 -28.76
N LEU A 33 0.05 -12.06 -28.69
CA LEU A 33 -0.84 -12.10 -29.84
C LEU A 33 -1.50 -10.73 -30.06
N LYS A 34 -1.87 -10.46 -31.32
CA LYS A 34 -2.73 -9.33 -31.69
C LYS A 34 -3.66 -9.76 -32.83
N ARG A 35 -4.93 -9.36 -32.75
CA ARG A 35 -5.88 -9.57 -33.86
C ARG A 35 -5.55 -8.65 -35.01
N ASP A 36 -5.53 -9.19 -36.22
CA ASP A 36 -5.46 -8.39 -37.44
C ASP A 36 -6.84 -7.80 -37.81
N ALA A 37 -6.89 -7.02 -38.89
CA ALA A 37 -8.12 -6.37 -39.36
C ALA A 37 -9.21 -7.37 -39.81
N SER A 38 -8.85 -8.62 -40.09
CA SER A 38 -9.77 -9.71 -40.44
C SER A 38 -10.20 -10.53 -39.23
N GLY A 39 -9.73 -10.19 -38.02
CA GLY A 39 -10.11 -10.84 -36.77
C GLY A 39 -9.25 -12.04 -36.36
N HIS A 40 -8.26 -12.42 -37.17
CA HIS A 40 -7.36 -13.56 -36.90
C HIS A 40 -6.24 -13.17 -35.95
N TRP A 41 -5.84 -14.08 -35.06
CA TRP A 41 -4.70 -13.84 -34.17
C TRP A 41 -3.38 -13.98 -34.92
N LYS A 42 -2.50 -12.99 -34.75
CA LYS A 42 -1.11 -13.02 -35.24
C LYS A 42 -0.15 -13.08 -34.06
N LEU A 43 0.80 -14.00 -34.14
CA LEU A 43 1.93 -14.08 -33.22
C LEU A 43 2.87 -12.90 -33.45
N LEU A 44 3.13 -12.13 -32.38
CA LEU A 44 4.00 -10.95 -32.42
C LEU A 44 5.37 -11.21 -31.80
N GLU A 45 5.39 -11.84 -30.63
CA GLU A 45 6.60 -12.09 -29.85
C GLU A 45 6.50 -13.47 -29.19
N ILE A 46 7.63 -14.15 -29.07
CA ILE A 46 7.86 -15.23 -28.13
C ILE A 46 9.13 -14.86 -27.37
N ALA A 47 9.12 -14.90 -26.04
CA ALA A 47 10.31 -14.64 -25.25
C ALA A 47 10.35 -15.47 -23.97
N ALA A 48 11.54 -15.96 -23.64
CA ALA A 48 11.86 -16.69 -22.41
C ALA A 48 12.33 -15.72 -21.31
N ARG A 49 11.45 -14.80 -20.92
CA ARG A 49 11.67 -13.83 -19.83
C ARG A 49 10.35 -13.50 -19.15
N VAL A 50 10.43 -12.84 -18.00
CA VAL A 50 9.24 -12.32 -17.31
C VAL A 50 8.71 -11.08 -18.04
N ALA A 51 7.47 -11.14 -18.52
CA ALA A 51 6.80 -10.00 -19.13
C ALA A 51 6.20 -9.07 -18.07
N GLY A 52 6.01 -7.79 -18.40
CA GLY A 52 5.34 -6.83 -17.52
C GLY A 52 3.89 -7.23 -17.18
N SER A 53 3.19 -7.90 -18.10
CA SER A 53 1.83 -8.41 -17.88
C SER A 53 1.78 -9.58 -16.88
N MET A 54 2.88 -10.28 -16.63
CA MET A 54 2.94 -11.38 -15.65
C MET A 54 2.73 -10.92 -14.21
N VAL A 55 2.67 -9.60 -13.95
CA VAL A 55 2.15 -9.07 -12.69
C VAL A 55 0.74 -9.58 -12.38
N SER A 56 -0.06 -9.94 -13.39
CA SER A 56 -1.38 -10.56 -13.18
C SER A 56 -1.28 -11.92 -12.51
N HIS A 57 -0.29 -12.72 -12.88
CA HIS A 57 -0.01 -14.00 -12.23
C HIS A 57 0.48 -13.77 -10.80
N ARG A 58 1.30 -12.73 -10.57
CA ARG A 58 1.70 -12.33 -9.22
C ARG A 58 0.50 -11.92 -8.36
N ALA A 59 -0.47 -11.19 -8.92
CA ALA A 59 -1.71 -10.85 -8.24
C ALA A 59 -2.53 -12.10 -7.90
N GLN A 60 -2.49 -13.13 -8.75
CA GLN A 60 -3.03 -14.46 -8.48
C GLN A 60 -2.19 -15.30 -7.51
N GLY A 61 -1.14 -14.74 -6.88
CA GLY A 61 -0.26 -15.44 -5.94
C GLY A 61 0.87 -16.26 -6.58
N ILE A 62 1.03 -16.22 -7.90
CA ILE A 62 2.08 -16.95 -8.62
C ILE A 62 3.32 -16.06 -8.79
N ASN A 63 4.37 -16.34 -8.01
CA ASN A 63 5.65 -15.66 -8.14
C ASN A 63 6.58 -16.41 -9.13
N LEU A 64 6.36 -16.21 -10.44
CA LEU A 64 7.12 -16.88 -11.50
C LEU A 64 8.66 -16.78 -11.35
N PRO A 65 9.27 -15.62 -11.00
CA PRO A 65 10.69 -15.57 -10.68
C PRO A 65 11.13 -16.53 -9.58
N LEU A 66 10.38 -16.59 -8.47
CA LEU A 66 10.69 -17.50 -7.36
C LEU A 66 10.55 -18.96 -7.80
N LEU A 67 9.49 -19.31 -8.53
CA LEU A 67 9.30 -20.67 -9.05
C LEU A 67 10.45 -21.08 -9.97
N THR A 68 11.02 -20.15 -10.74
CA THR A 68 12.20 -20.40 -11.58
C THR A 68 13.42 -20.76 -10.74
N VAL A 69 13.68 -20.00 -9.68
CA VAL A 69 14.81 -20.27 -8.77
C VAL A 69 14.64 -21.64 -8.11
N LEU A 70 13.42 -21.97 -7.68
CA LEU A 70 13.11 -23.27 -7.07
C LEU A 70 13.27 -24.42 -8.08
N ASP A 71 12.78 -24.27 -9.31
CA ASP A 71 12.97 -25.24 -10.40
C ASP A 71 14.46 -25.49 -10.70
N ILE A 72 15.27 -24.43 -10.77
CA ILE A 72 16.72 -24.54 -10.99
C ILE A 72 17.40 -25.28 -9.84
N LYS A 73 16.94 -25.07 -8.61
CA LYS A 73 17.43 -25.78 -7.41
C LYS A 73 16.93 -27.24 -7.31
N GLY A 74 16.12 -27.71 -8.27
CA GLY A 74 15.62 -29.07 -8.32
C GLY A 74 14.39 -29.33 -7.45
N TYR A 75 13.71 -28.28 -6.98
CA TYR A 75 12.41 -28.43 -6.35
C TYR A 75 11.33 -28.63 -7.41
N GLU A 76 10.37 -29.52 -7.12
CA GLU A 76 9.14 -29.59 -7.89
C GLU A 76 8.29 -28.34 -7.64
N VAL A 77 7.93 -27.63 -8.71
CA VAL A 77 7.16 -26.39 -8.63
C VAL A 77 5.85 -26.51 -9.40
N ASN A 78 4.80 -25.89 -8.86
CA ASN A 78 3.49 -25.83 -9.51
C ASN A 78 2.92 -24.41 -9.40
N ALA A 79 2.54 -23.83 -10.55
CA ALA A 79 1.96 -22.49 -10.60
C ALA A 79 0.45 -22.55 -10.34
N ARG A 80 0.04 -22.57 -9.06
CA ARG A 80 -1.38 -22.54 -8.67
C ARG A 80 -1.87 -21.11 -8.52
N ALA A 81 -2.86 -20.74 -9.33
CA ALA A 81 -3.50 -19.42 -9.26
C ALA A 81 -4.57 -19.39 -8.16
N ASN A 82 -4.58 -18.34 -7.36
CA ASN A 82 -5.71 -17.99 -6.51
C ASN A 82 -6.87 -17.52 -7.39
N PRO A 83 -8.08 -18.10 -7.24
CA PRO A 83 -9.25 -17.68 -8.02
C PRO A 83 -9.72 -16.28 -7.59
N GLY A 84 -10.53 -15.64 -8.43
CA GLY A 84 -11.18 -14.35 -8.13
C GLY A 84 -10.39 -13.10 -8.54
N ILE A 85 -9.17 -13.24 -9.06
CA ILE A 85 -8.43 -12.13 -9.66
C ILE A 85 -8.66 -12.15 -11.18
N GLU A 86 -9.49 -11.22 -11.66
CA GLU A 86 -9.84 -11.10 -13.09
C GLU A 86 -9.31 -9.82 -13.74
N LEU A 87 -8.99 -8.83 -12.92
CA LEU A 87 -8.57 -7.50 -13.35
C LEU A 87 -7.35 -7.08 -12.54
N VAL A 88 -6.37 -6.51 -13.24
CA VAL A 88 -5.24 -5.84 -12.61
C VAL A 88 -5.10 -4.43 -13.15
N ASP A 89 -5.13 -3.47 -12.24
CA ASP A 89 -4.84 -2.08 -12.50
C ASP A 89 -3.44 -1.72 -11.98
N ARG A 90 -2.65 -1.14 -12.87
CA ARG A 90 -1.34 -0.58 -12.53
C ARG A 90 -1.43 0.94 -12.51
N PHE A 91 -1.19 1.52 -11.36
CA PHE A 91 -1.08 2.96 -11.17
C PHE A 91 0.38 3.35 -10.93
N VAL A 92 0.71 4.60 -11.25
CA VAL A 92 1.97 5.21 -10.86
C VAL A 92 1.77 5.73 -9.45
N ALA A 93 2.63 5.32 -8.52
CA ALA A 93 2.64 5.88 -7.18
C ALA A 93 3.51 7.15 -7.17
N THR A 94 2.99 8.21 -6.55
CA THR A 94 3.75 9.43 -6.28
C THR A 94 4.34 9.31 -4.88
N LYS A 95 5.58 9.73 -4.71
CA LYS A 95 6.25 9.83 -3.40
C LYS A 95 7.03 11.13 -3.36
N PHE A 96 7.22 11.67 -2.16
CA PHE A 96 8.15 12.75 -1.93
C PHE A 96 9.27 12.30 -1.00
N ASP A 97 10.40 12.98 -1.11
CA ASP A 97 11.48 12.91 -0.15
C ASP A 97 11.30 14.04 0.87
N PHE A 98 11.14 13.69 2.14
CA PHE A 98 10.85 14.66 3.19
C PHE A 98 12.12 15.07 3.91
N GLY A 99 12.69 16.21 3.51
CA GLY A 99 14.01 16.66 3.97
C GLY A 99 14.03 17.37 5.34
N MET A 100 12.97 17.30 6.14
CA MET A 100 12.95 17.89 7.48
C MET A 100 13.10 16.83 8.56
N GLU A 101 14.10 17.01 9.41
CA GLU A 101 14.30 16.19 10.61
C GLU A 101 13.29 16.57 11.69
N PHE A 102 12.77 15.57 12.38
CA PHE A 102 11.87 15.70 13.52
C PHE A 102 12.03 14.50 14.43
N GLU A 103 11.68 14.65 15.71
CA GLU A 103 11.83 13.61 16.72
C GLU A 103 10.48 13.09 17.22
N THR A 104 9.41 13.89 17.12
CA THR A 104 8.08 13.54 17.63
C THR A 104 7.00 13.66 16.55
N ALA A 105 6.13 12.67 16.45
CA ALA A 105 4.93 12.71 15.62
C ALA A 105 3.68 12.75 16.51
N TYR A 106 2.91 13.82 16.40
CA TYR A 106 1.65 14.00 17.10
C TYR A 106 0.48 13.62 16.19
N PHE A 107 -0.44 12.82 16.70
CA PHE A 107 -1.60 12.33 15.96
C PHE A 107 -2.88 12.72 16.66
N ASP A 108 -3.84 13.26 15.90
CA ASP A 108 -5.23 13.31 16.34
C ASP A 108 -5.89 11.92 16.29
N LEU A 109 -6.97 11.77 17.06
CA LEU A 109 -7.78 10.56 17.07
C LEU A 109 -8.91 10.61 16.02
N ASP A 110 -9.88 11.50 16.25
CA ASP A 110 -11.13 11.54 15.50
C ASP A 110 -10.88 12.05 14.09
N ASP A 111 -11.53 11.41 13.12
CA ASP A 111 -11.34 11.62 11.69
C ASP A 111 -9.89 11.54 11.18
N THR A 112 -8.98 11.02 12.00
CA THR A 112 -7.54 10.90 11.72
C THR A 112 -7.05 9.47 11.88
N LEU A 113 -6.92 8.97 13.13
CA LEU A 113 -6.61 7.57 13.41
C LEU A 113 -7.87 6.69 13.34
N ILE A 114 -9.05 7.27 13.56
CA ILE A 114 -10.34 6.58 13.56
C ILE A 114 -11.33 7.38 12.70
N ILE A 115 -12.04 6.71 11.79
CA ILE A 115 -13.18 7.26 11.06
C ILE A 115 -14.35 6.28 11.21
N ASN A 116 -15.54 6.76 11.58
CA ASN A 116 -16.77 5.97 11.71
C ASN A 116 -16.59 4.71 12.59
N GLY A 117 -15.84 4.82 13.70
CA GLY A 117 -15.59 3.72 14.64
C GLY A 117 -14.64 2.64 14.13
N SER A 118 -13.91 2.90 13.04
CA SER A 118 -12.89 1.99 12.50
C SER A 118 -11.54 2.69 12.42
N ALA A 119 -10.46 1.96 12.71
CA ALA A 119 -9.11 2.47 12.54
C ALA A 119 -8.82 2.78 11.07
N VAL A 120 -8.15 3.90 10.79
CA VAL A 120 -7.75 4.32 9.45
C VAL A 120 -6.45 3.61 9.06
N PRO A 121 -6.45 2.66 8.10
CA PRO A 121 -5.29 1.78 7.90
C PRO A 121 -4.00 2.52 7.54
N VAL A 122 -4.07 3.57 6.71
CA VAL A 122 -2.90 4.36 6.31
C VAL A 122 -2.31 5.13 7.49
N ALA A 123 -3.15 5.66 8.39
CA ALA A 123 -2.71 6.38 9.57
C ALA A 123 -2.05 5.43 10.59
N ILE A 124 -2.62 4.24 10.80
CA ILE A 124 -2.02 3.22 11.66
C ILE A 124 -0.69 2.72 11.07
N ALA A 125 -0.62 2.50 9.75
CA ALA A 125 0.64 2.17 9.09
C ALA A 125 1.70 3.26 9.28
N PHE A 126 1.29 4.53 9.25
CA PHE A 126 2.18 5.66 9.50
C PHE A 126 2.64 5.72 10.96
N VAL A 127 1.79 5.44 11.94
CA VAL A 127 2.19 5.28 13.36
C VAL A 127 3.29 4.21 13.49
N TYR A 128 3.09 3.02 12.90
CA TYR A 128 4.13 1.98 12.92
C TYR A 128 5.41 2.40 12.21
N LEU A 129 5.32 3.20 11.14
CA LEU A 129 6.49 3.75 10.47
C LEU A 129 7.29 4.68 11.41
N MET A 130 6.60 5.55 12.15
CA MET A 130 7.24 6.44 13.14
C MET A 130 7.95 5.64 14.24
N ILE A 131 7.28 4.62 14.79
CA ILE A 131 7.88 3.71 15.78
C ILE A 131 9.12 3.02 15.20
N GLN A 132 9.04 2.50 13.96
CA GLN A 132 10.17 1.83 13.31
C GLN A 132 11.36 2.78 13.09
N GLN A 133 11.10 4.06 12.86
CA GLN A 133 12.12 5.10 12.71
C GLN A 133 12.65 5.63 14.06
N GLY A 134 12.20 5.07 15.19
CA GLY A 134 12.59 5.49 16.53
C GLY A 134 12.05 6.87 16.91
N LYS A 135 11.01 7.36 16.22
CA LYS A 135 10.36 8.63 16.54
C LYS A 135 9.42 8.43 17.73
N ARG A 136 9.34 9.45 18.56
CA ARG A 136 8.34 9.51 19.65
C ARG A 136 6.96 9.68 19.04
N VAL A 137 5.98 8.89 19.47
CA VAL A 137 4.61 8.94 18.98
C VAL A 137 3.68 9.40 20.10
N VAL A 138 2.94 10.48 19.84
CA VAL A 138 2.03 11.07 20.82
C VAL A 138 0.62 11.11 20.26
N LEU A 139 -0.35 10.57 21.01
CA LEU A 139 -1.77 10.78 20.74
C LEU A 139 -2.21 12.09 21.40
N ILE A 140 -2.83 12.99 20.65
CA ILE A 140 -3.37 14.25 21.17
C ILE A 140 -4.81 14.45 20.69
N THR A 141 -5.77 14.43 21.60
CA THR A 141 -7.18 14.38 21.21
C THR A 141 -8.09 15.18 22.14
N ARG A 142 -9.22 15.64 21.60
CA ARG A 142 -10.36 16.22 22.33
C ARG A 142 -11.55 15.25 22.41
N HIS A 143 -11.29 13.96 22.22
CA HIS A 143 -12.32 12.94 22.10
C HIS A 143 -13.35 13.05 23.23
N ALA A 144 -14.63 13.12 22.90
CA ALA A 144 -15.68 13.39 23.88
C ALA A 144 -16.05 12.16 24.73
N PHE A 145 -15.74 10.95 24.25
CA PHE A 145 -16.09 9.69 24.91
C PHE A 145 -14.91 9.11 25.71
N ASP A 146 -15.13 7.97 26.37
CA ASP A 146 -14.07 7.24 27.05
C ASP A 146 -13.01 6.79 26.04
N LEU A 147 -11.81 7.34 26.20
CA LEU A 147 -10.70 7.12 25.27
C LEU A 147 -10.23 5.66 25.27
N ASN A 148 -10.21 5.00 26.43
CA ASN A 148 -9.76 3.62 26.54
C ASN A 148 -10.75 2.67 25.84
N GLU A 149 -12.06 2.90 26.02
CA GLU A 149 -13.10 2.15 25.34
C GLU A 149 -13.02 2.34 23.82
N THR A 150 -12.84 3.58 23.36
CA THR A 150 -12.71 3.88 21.93
C THR A 150 -11.47 3.20 21.32
N LEU A 151 -10.31 3.29 21.98
CA LEU A 151 -9.08 2.61 21.54
C LEU A 151 -9.26 1.09 21.50
N ALA A 152 -9.86 0.50 22.54
CA ALA A 152 -10.13 -0.94 22.60
C ALA A 152 -11.09 -1.40 21.48
N ARG A 153 -12.19 -0.67 21.27
CA ARG A 153 -13.19 -0.98 20.22
C ARG A 153 -12.62 -0.91 18.83
N THR A 154 -11.70 0.03 18.58
CA THR A 154 -11.04 0.22 17.28
C THR A 154 -9.77 -0.62 17.11
N ARG A 155 -9.40 -1.41 18.13
CA ARG A 155 -8.18 -2.25 18.16
C ARG A 155 -6.88 -1.45 18.00
N ILE A 156 -6.88 -0.22 18.47
CA ILE A 156 -5.67 0.61 18.56
C ILE A 156 -5.15 0.46 19.99
N SER A 157 -3.97 -0.17 20.15
CA SER A 157 -3.38 -0.29 21.48
C SER A 157 -2.90 1.07 21.97
N ALA A 158 -3.27 1.44 23.20
CA ALA A 158 -2.72 2.62 23.87
C ALA A 158 -1.18 2.57 23.97
N SER A 159 -0.59 1.37 23.96
CA SER A 159 0.87 1.18 23.98
C SER A 159 1.57 1.54 22.68
N LEU A 160 0.84 1.95 21.64
CA LEU A 160 1.45 2.50 20.41
C LEU A 160 1.95 3.93 20.64
N PHE A 161 1.51 4.58 21.72
CA PHE A 161 1.82 5.96 22.02
C PHE A 161 2.72 6.03 23.25
N ASP A 162 3.82 6.77 23.13
CA ASP A 162 4.69 7.10 24.26
C ASP A 162 3.99 8.04 25.25
N GLU A 163 3.02 8.82 24.75
CA GLU A 163 2.20 9.72 25.54
C GLU A 163 0.79 9.85 24.93
N ILE A 164 -0.21 9.98 25.80
CA ILE A 164 -1.60 10.26 25.42
C ILE A 164 -2.03 11.56 26.11
N ILE A 165 -2.28 12.60 25.32
CA ILE A 165 -2.74 13.91 25.75
C ILE A 165 -4.24 14.02 25.44
N HIS A 166 -5.07 13.84 26.45
CA HIS A 166 -6.53 14.00 26.34
C HIS A 166 -6.94 15.38 26.85
N ILE A 167 -7.27 16.28 25.92
CA ILE A 167 -7.63 17.66 26.21
C ILE A 167 -9.13 17.76 26.52
N THR A 168 -9.46 18.02 27.78
CA THR A 168 -10.85 18.14 28.26
C THR A 168 -11.23 19.55 28.71
N ASP A 169 -10.26 20.47 28.81
CA ASP A 169 -10.42 21.82 29.34
C ASP A 169 -10.65 22.89 28.26
N GLY A 170 -10.60 22.50 26.98
CA GLY A 170 -10.77 23.41 25.84
C GLY A 170 -9.49 24.15 25.40
N SER A 171 -8.34 23.91 26.05
CA SER A 171 -7.03 24.46 25.61
C SER A 171 -6.68 24.07 24.16
N SER A 172 -5.87 24.83 23.43
CA SER A 172 -5.52 24.50 22.04
C SER A 172 -4.64 23.26 21.98
N LYS A 173 -4.75 22.40 20.95
CA LYS A 173 -3.75 21.34 20.73
C LYS A 173 -2.36 21.91 20.57
N ALA A 174 -2.27 23.09 19.94
CA ALA A 174 -1.03 23.83 19.79
C ALA A 174 -0.39 24.28 21.13
N ASP A 175 -1.09 24.23 22.27
CA ASP A 175 -0.48 24.49 23.58
C ASP A 175 0.39 23.30 24.07
N HIS A 176 0.17 22.11 23.51
CA HIS A 176 0.78 20.85 23.97
C HIS A 176 1.84 20.30 23.01
N ILE A 177 2.02 20.93 21.84
CA ILE A 177 3.04 20.55 20.86
C ILE A 177 4.40 21.11 21.29
N GLN A 178 5.43 20.25 21.24
CA GLN A 178 6.78 20.59 21.70
C GLN A 178 7.84 20.03 20.77
N GLY A 179 9.02 20.67 20.80
CA GLY A 179 10.22 20.21 20.11
C GLY A 179 10.12 20.16 18.58
N GLN A 180 11.10 19.52 17.95
CA GLN A 180 11.09 19.25 16.53
C GLN A 180 10.09 18.13 16.25
N SER A 181 8.94 18.50 15.70
CA SER A 181 7.81 17.59 15.57
C SER A 181 7.07 17.74 14.24
N ILE A 182 6.22 16.77 13.95
CA ILE A 182 5.17 16.87 12.94
C ILE A 182 3.82 16.67 13.59
N PHE A 183 2.76 17.21 12.99
CA PHE A 183 1.40 17.10 13.49
C PHE A 183 0.43 16.60 12.41
N ILE A 184 -0.35 15.58 12.75
CA ILE A 184 -1.28 14.91 11.85
C ILE A 184 -2.70 15.07 12.39
N ASP A 185 -3.54 15.78 11.64
CA ASP A 185 -4.92 16.10 12.03
C ASP A 185 -5.74 16.47 10.78
N ASN A 186 -6.93 15.91 10.62
CA ASN A 186 -7.81 16.25 9.49
C ASN A 186 -8.36 17.69 9.58
N HIS A 187 -8.53 18.21 10.80
CA HIS A 187 -9.14 19.49 11.07
C HIS A 187 -8.20 20.66 10.75
N TYR A 188 -8.45 21.31 9.61
CA TYR A 188 -7.61 22.40 9.11
C TYR A 188 -7.32 23.54 10.11
N PRO A 189 -8.29 24.05 10.90
CA PRO A 189 -8.00 25.09 11.91
C PRO A 189 -6.98 24.66 12.97
N GLU A 190 -6.99 23.39 13.40
CA GLU A 190 -6.00 22.89 14.38
C GLU A 190 -4.62 22.80 13.72
N ARG A 191 -4.53 22.26 12.50
CA ARG A 191 -3.28 22.27 11.71
C ARG A 191 -2.72 23.69 11.51
N LEU A 192 -3.58 24.64 11.17
CA LEU A 192 -3.18 26.03 10.96
C LEU A 192 -2.64 26.64 12.27
N ALA A 193 -3.33 26.43 13.39
CA ALA A 193 -2.90 26.94 14.69
C ALA A 193 -1.53 26.35 15.11
N VAL A 194 -1.34 25.04 14.94
CA VAL A 194 -0.06 24.36 15.24
C VAL A 194 1.06 24.89 14.34
N SER A 195 0.81 24.97 13.03
CA SER A 195 1.80 25.45 12.07
C SER A 195 2.21 26.90 12.33
N GLN A 196 1.25 27.80 12.57
CA GLN A 196 1.53 29.22 12.83
C GLN A 196 2.27 29.45 14.14
N ARG A 197 1.97 28.66 15.17
CA ARG A 197 2.58 28.84 16.48
C ARG A 197 4.01 28.28 16.56
N HIS A 198 4.25 27.12 15.97
CA HIS A 198 5.50 26.37 16.14
C HIS A 198 6.37 26.34 14.88
N GLY A 199 5.84 26.72 13.73
CA GLY A 199 6.56 26.65 12.46
C GLY A 199 6.88 25.21 12.01
N ILE A 200 6.12 24.23 12.51
CA ILE A 200 6.36 22.82 12.22
C ILE A 200 5.51 22.30 11.04
N PRO A 201 5.93 21.19 10.40
CA PRO A 201 5.15 20.54 9.35
C PRO A 201 3.86 19.95 9.91
N VAL A 202 2.76 20.17 9.19
CA VAL A 202 1.43 19.65 9.53
C VAL A 202 0.84 18.91 8.32
N PHE A 203 0.20 17.77 8.56
CA PHE A 203 -0.32 16.89 7.52
C PHE A 203 -1.75 16.49 7.80
N ASP A 204 -2.53 16.40 6.73
CA ASP A 204 -3.82 15.73 6.74
C ASP A 204 -3.61 14.22 6.51
N VAL A 205 -4.67 13.43 6.66
CA VAL A 205 -4.65 11.97 6.52
C VAL A 205 -4.29 11.54 5.10
N ASP A 206 -4.70 12.28 4.07
CA ASP A 206 -4.37 11.94 2.68
C ASP A 206 -2.87 12.01 2.41
N ALA A 207 -2.16 12.96 3.04
CA ALA A 207 -0.73 13.11 2.85
C ALA A 207 0.08 11.89 3.36
N LEU A 208 -0.50 11.07 4.23
CA LEU A 208 0.16 9.88 4.79
C LEU A 208 0.43 8.80 3.74
N GLU A 209 -0.32 8.77 2.63
CA GLU A 209 -0.09 7.82 1.54
C GLU A 209 1.29 8.01 0.88
N PHE A 210 1.82 9.24 0.89
CA PHE A 210 3.12 9.55 0.30
C PHE A 210 4.29 9.10 1.19
N PHE A 211 4.06 9.00 2.50
CA PHE A 211 5.04 8.46 3.46
C PHE A 211 4.99 6.94 3.54
N THR A 212 3.79 6.37 3.39
CA THR A 212 3.56 4.94 3.47
C THR A 212 3.66 4.28 2.09
N ARG A 213 3.53 2.95 2.03
CA ARG A 213 3.98 2.17 0.86
C ARG A 213 3.20 2.44 -0.42
#